data_AF-A0A8X6L3H4-F1
#
_entry.id   AF-A0A8X6L3H4-F1
#
_cell.length_a   1.000
_cell.length_b   1.000
_cell.length_c   1.000
_cell.angle_alpha   90.00
_cell.angle_beta   90.00
_cell.angle_gamma   90.00
#
_symmetry.space_group_name_H-M   'P 1'
#
loop_
_entity.id
_entity.type
_entity.pdbx_description
1 polymer ?
#
loop_
_entity_poly.entity_id
_entity_poly.type
_entity_poly.pdbx_seq_one_letter_code
_entity_poly.pdbx_strand_id
1 'polypeptide(L)'
;MDKANLLFTDTDSLTYEIETEDIYKDMGENLNIYDTSDYSQDHALYSEKNKKGIGCFKDEMNSKPIIEFAGLRAKMYSTLTPDSEKKTAKGVSKVVIQQKLKHSNYLQCLKENKSTKENMILIKSENHDI
;
A
#
# COMPACT_ATOMS: atom_id res chain seq x y z
N MET A 1 -16.81 -7.75 -18.91
CA MET A 1 -15.86 -8.32 -17.93
C MET A 1 -15.35 -7.15 -17.13
N ASP A 2 -15.49 -7.20 -15.82
CA ASP A 2 -14.97 -6.16 -14.94
C ASP A 2 -13.45 -6.08 -15.13
N LYS A 3 -12.95 -4.91 -15.56
CA LYS A 3 -11.52 -4.65 -15.79
C LYS A 3 -10.79 -4.27 -14.49
N ALA A 4 -11.39 -4.57 -13.34
CA ALA A 4 -10.88 -4.21 -12.02
C ALA A 4 -11.09 -5.37 -11.04
N ASN A 5 -9.99 -5.93 -10.54
CA ASN A 5 -9.98 -6.98 -9.52
C ASN A 5 -9.55 -6.38 -8.18
N LEU A 6 -10.37 -6.54 -7.15
CA LEU A 6 -10.01 -6.12 -5.80
C LEU A 6 -8.98 -7.11 -5.20
N LEU A 7 -7.77 -6.63 -4.94
CA LEU A 7 -6.68 -7.42 -4.35
C LEU A 7 -6.75 -7.46 -2.83
N PHE A 8 -6.96 -6.30 -2.18
CA PHE A 8 -7.14 -6.24 -0.73
C PHE A 8 -7.87 -4.97 -0.26
N THR A 9 -8.36 -5.03 0.98
CA THR A 9 -8.92 -3.91 1.73
C THR A 9 -8.35 -3.86 3.15
N ASP A 10 -7.98 -2.68 3.67
CA ASP A 10 -7.72 -2.48 5.09
C ASP A 10 -8.30 -1.16 5.57
N THR A 11 -9.38 -1.23 6.37
CA THR A 11 -10.09 -0.10 7.00
C THR A 11 -10.63 0.94 6.00
N ASP A 12 -9.75 1.79 5.49
CA ASP A 12 -10.00 2.91 4.59
C ASP A 12 -9.18 2.82 3.28
N SER A 13 -8.35 1.78 3.12
CA SER A 13 -7.55 1.54 1.93
C SER A 13 -8.13 0.43 1.06
N LEU A 14 -8.08 0.62 -0.25
CA LEU A 14 -8.44 -0.35 -1.28
C LEU A 14 -7.24 -0.52 -2.22
N THR A 15 -7.00 -1.73 -2.70
CA THR A 15 -6.00 -1.96 -3.75
C THR A 15 -6.61 -2.83 -4.82
N TYR A 16 -6.55 -2.31 -6.04
CA TYR A 16 -7.12 -2.94 -7.22
C TYR A 16 -6.01 -3.26 -8.23
N GLU A 17 -6.16 -4.38 -8.91
CA GLU A 17 -5.53 -4.63 -10.19
C GLU A 17 -6.52 -4.15 -11.26
N ILE A 18 -6.10 -3.18 -12.08
CA ILE A 18 -6.95 -2.56 -13.09
C ILE A 18 -6.29 -2.75 -14.45
N GLU A 19 -7.02 -3.29 -15.41
CA GLU A 19 -6.58 -3.42 -16.80
C GLU A 19 -7.13 -2.24 -17.61
N THR A 20 -6.30 -1.23 -17.87
CA THR A 20 -6.65 -0.05 -18.66
C THR A 20 -5.46 0.42 -19.50
N GLU A 21 -5.71 1.25 -20.51
CA GLU A 21 -4.67 1.86 -21.34
C GLU A 21 -3.87 2.90 -20.53
N ASP A 22 -4.56 3.74 -19.77
CA ASP A 22 -3.96 4.77 -18.92
C ASP A 22 -4.87 5.11 -17.74
N ILE A 23 -4.49 4.61 -16.55
CA ILE A 23 -5.25 4.84 -15.32
C ILE A 23 -5.33 6.31 -14.93
N TYR A 24 -4.32 7.12 -15.28
CA TYR A 24 -4.30 8.53 -14.94
C TYR A 24 -5.28 9.31 -15.81
N LYS A 25 -5.47 8.90 -17.08
CA LYS A 25 -6.51 9.48 -17.91
C LYS A 25 -7.91 9.22 -17.32
N ASP A 26 -8.16 7.99 -16.90
CA ASP A 26 -9.44 7.59 -16.27
C ASP A 26 -9.69 8.35 -14.96
N MET A 27 -8.64 8.54 -14.13
CA MET A 27 -8.69 9.37 -12.93
C MET A 27 -8.96 10.85 -13.25
N GLY A 28 -8.39 11.37 -14.34
CA GLY A 28 -8.56 12.75 -14.78
C GLY A 28 -10.01 13.09 -15.14
N GLU A 29 -10.73 12.16 -15.75
CA GLU A 29 -12.17 12.31 -16.05
C GLU A 29 -13.01 12.44 -14.76
N ASN A 30 -12.54 11.82 -13.67
CA ASN A 30 -13.21 11.79 -12.37
C ASN A 30 -12.45 12.58 -11.29
N LEU A 31 -11.64 13.59 -11.66
CA LEU A 31 -10.74 14.28 -10.73
C LEU A 31 -11.46 14.88 -9.51
N ASN A 32 -12.76 15.18 -9.63
CA ASN A 32 -13.57 15.73 -8.54
C ASN A 32 -13.69 14.81 -7.31
N ILE A 33 -13.50 13.49 -7.46
CA ILE A 33 -13.55 12.54 -6.33
C ILE A 33 -12.17 12.13 -5.81
N TYR A 34 -11.09 12.60 -6.45
CA TYR A 34 -9.71 12.27 -6.08
C TYR A 34 -8.98 13.43 -5.42
N ASP A 35 -8.17 13.13 -4.42
CA ASP A 35 -7.13 14.02 -3.89
C ASP A 35 -5.78 13.67 -4.53
N THR A 36 -5.37 14.46 -5.53
CA THR A 36 -4.09 14.35 -6.24
C THR A 36 -3.08 15.43 -5.81
N SER A 37 -3.31 16.07 -4.65
CA SER A 37 -2.47 17.16 -4.17
C SER A 37 -1.04 16.75 -3.76
N ASP A 38 -0.81 15.45 -3.59
CA ASP A 38 0.50 14.86 -3.27
C ASP A 38 1.31 14.44 -4.52
N TYR A 39 0.77 14.66 -5.72
CA TYR A 39 1.52 14.41 -6.96
C TYR A 39 2.65 15.43 -7.14
N SER A 40 3.63 15.10 -7.99
CA SER A 40 4.64 16.09 -8.39
C SER A 40 3.96 17.29 -9.05
N GLN A 41 4.46 18.50 -8.81
CA GLN A 41 3.91 19.72 -9.42
C GLN A 41 3.96 19.69 -10.96
N ASP A 42 4.88 18.93 -11.53
CA ASP A 42 5.02 18.74 -12.97
C ASP A 42 4.02 17.71 -13.54
N HIS A 43 3.26 17.01 -12.70
CA HIS A 43 2.33 15.96 -13.13
C HIS A 43 1.01 16.57 -13.65
N ALA A 44 0.51 16.06 -14.78
CA ALA A 44 -0.69 16.61 -15.44
C ALA A 44 -1.96 16.63 -14.56
N LEU A 45 -2.07 15.69 -13.61
CA LEU A 45 -3.19 15.59 -12.67
C LEU A 45 -2.98 16.31 -11.34
N TYR A 46 -1.84 16.99 -11.13
CA TYR A 46 -1.60 17.71 -9.87
C TYR A 46 -2.69 18.77 -9.66
N SER A 47 -3.37 18.69 -8.51
CA SER A 47 -4.40 19.66 -8.14
C SER A 47 -4.54 19.74 -6.62
N GLU A 48 -4.57 20.95 -6.08
CA GLU A 48 -4.85 21.18 -4.65
C GLU A 48 -6.36 21.31 -4.35
N LYS A 49 -7.23 21.20 -5.36
CA LYS A 49 -8.68 21.41 -5.23
C LYS A 49 -9.32 20.55 -4.13
N ASN A 50 -8.88 19.30 -4.00
CA ASN A 50 -9.43 18.30 -3.10
C ASN A 50 -8.49 17.93 -1.95
N LYS A 51 -7.48 18.77 -1.68
CA LYS A 51 -6.45 18.52 -0.66
C LYS A 51 -7.08 18.28 0.72
N LYS A 52 -6.94 17.06 1.24
CA LYS A 52 -7.56 16.63 2.51
C LYS A 52 -9.10 16.79 2.52
N GLY A 53 -9.73 16.70 1.35
CA GLY A 53 -11.18 16.72 1.22
C GLY A 53 -11.81 15.48 1.85
N ILE A 54 -12.87 15.67 2.64
CA ILE A 54 -13.61 14.56 3.24
C ILE A 54 -14.29 13.75 2.13
N GLY A 55 -14.11 12.43 2.16
CA GLY A 55 -14.71 11.52 1.17
C GLY A 55 -13.99 11.48 -0.18
N CYS A 56 -12.84 12.15 -0.32
CA CYS A 56 -12.00 12.04 -1.51
C CYS A 56 -11.10 10.81 -1.43
N PHE A 57 -10.94 10.11 -2.56
CA PHE A 57 -9.97 9.03 -2.70
C PHE A 57 -8.58 9.59 -2.93
N LYS A 58 -7.61 9.12 -2.17
CA LYS A 58 -6.21 9.48 -2.37
C LYS A 58 -5.47 8.33 -3.03
N ASP A 59 -4.65 8.65 -4.03
CA ASP A 59 -3.66 7.70 -4.53
C ASP A 59 -2.47 7.65 -3.56
N GLU A 60 -2.34 6.53 -2.83
CA GLU A 60 -1.28 6.34 -1.85
C GLU A 60 0.13 6.24 -2.46
N MET A 61 0.25 5.95 -3.75
CA MET A 61 1.53 5.73 -4.42
C MET A 61 2.04 6.98 -5.15
N ASN A 62 1.32 8.10 -5.05
CA ASN A 62 1.71 9.40 -5.61
C ASN A 62 2.14 9.28 -7.09
N SER A 63 1.26 8.80 -7.96
CA SER A 63 1.50 8.58 -9.40
C SER A 63 2.52 7.49 -9.76
N LYS A 64 2.85 6.60 -8.81
CA LYS A 64 3.76 5.48 -9.05
C LYS A 64 2.97 4.19 -9.15
N PRO A 65 2.94 3.52 -10.31
CA PRO A 65 2.22 2.27 -10.44
C PRO A 65 2.85 1.19 -9.55
N ILE A 66 2.01 0.35 -8.97
CA ILE A 66 2.45 -0.87 -8.26
C ILE A 66 2.84 -1.90 -9.34
N ILE A 67 4.08 -2.37 -9.28
CA ILE A 67 4.62 -3.39 -10.20
C ILE A 67 4.26 -4.79 -9.68
N GLU A 68 4.38 -4.99 -8.37
CA GLU A 68 4.15 -6.29 -7.75
C GLU A 68 3.44 -6.13 -6.40
N PHE A 69 2.49 -7.02 -6.13
CA PHE A 69 1.76 -7.09 -4.87
C PHE A 69 1.85 -8.49 -4.28
N ALA A 70 2.11 -8.56 -2.98
CA ALA A 70 2.15 -9.81 -2.22
C ALA A 70 1.29 -9.68 -0.95
N GLY A 71 0.13 -10.32 -0.93
CA GLY A 71 -0.75 -10.41 0.23
C GLY A 71 -0.65 -11.78 0.90
N LEU A 72 -0.34 -11.83 2.21
CA LEU A 72 -0.25 -13.09 2.96
C LEU A 72 -1.45 -13.30 3.89
N ARG A 73 -1.86 -12.24 4.61
CA ARG A 73 -3.04 -12.24 5.49
C ARG A 73 -3.51 -10.81 5.73
N ALA A 74 -4.64 -10.66 6.42
CA ALA A 74 -5.12 -9.36 6.87
C ALA A 74 -4.01 -8.59 7.63
N LYS A 75 -3.76 -7.34 7.21
CA LYS A 75 -2.72 -6.45 7.76
C LYS A 75 -1.29 -7.02 7.64
N MET A 76 -1.05 -7.87 6.65
CA MET A 76 0.28 -8.38 6.30
C MET A 76 0.42 -8.55 4.78
N TYR A 77 1.03 -7.55 4.16
CA TYR A 77 1.16 -7.47 2.71
C TYR A 77 2.35 -6.57 2.35
N SER A 78 2.78 -6.64 1.09
CA SER A 78 3.79 -5.76 0.54
C SER A 78 3.46 -5.35 -0.88
N THR A 79 3.76 -4.09 -1.22
CA THR A 79 3.70 -3.56 -2.60
C THR A 79 5.09 -3.13 -3.03
N LEU A 80 5.42 -3.39 -4.28
CA LEU A 80 6.63 -2.94 -4.94
C LEU A 80 6.27 -1.89 -5.98
N THR A 81 6.96 -0.76 -5.94
CA THR A 81 6.90 0.33 -6.93
C THR A 81 8.28 0.47 -7.58
N PRO A 82 8.43 1.20 -8.71
CA PRO A 82 9.74 1.43 -9.32
C PRO A 82 10.78 1.99 -8.34
N ASP A 83 10.33 2.79 -7.38
CA ASP A 83 11.22 3.54 -6.49
C ASP A 83 11.39 2.90 -5.11
N SER A 84 10.43 2.10 -4.65
CA SER A 84 10.40 1.63 -3.26
C SER A 84 9.48 0.44 -3.01
N GLU A 85 9.68 -0.21 -1.86
CA GLU A 85 8.81 -1.27 -1.34
C GLU A 85 8.08 -0.82 -0.06
N LYS A 86 6.75 -0.86 -0.08
CA LYS A 86 5.92 -0.68 1.12
C LYS A 86 5.64 -2.06 1.72
N LYS A 87 5.81 -2.16 3.04
CA LYS A 87 5.69 -3.42 3.79
C LYS A 87 4.80 -3.19 5.00
N THR A 88 3.78 -4.02 5.14
CA THR A 88 2.87 -4.04 6.27
C THR A 88 2.97 -5.41 6.93
N ALA A 89 3.15 -5.45 8.24
CA ALA A 89 3.15 -6.67 9.03
C ALA A 89 2.67 -6.36 10.46
N LYS A 90 1.37 -6.44 10.71
CA LYS A 90 0.81 -6.17 12.03
C LYS A 90 1.39 -7.12 13.08
N GLY A 91 1.83 -6.53 14.20
CA GLY A 91 2.47 -7.24 15.31
C GLY A 91 4.00 -7.29 15.20
N VAL A 92 4.57 -6.84 14.08
CA VAL A 92 6.03 -6.72 13.91
C VAL A 92 6.44 -5.28 14.16
N SER A 93 7.57 -5.06 14.84
CA SER A 93 8.05 -3.71 15.11
C SER A 93 8.44 -2.98 13.83
N LYS A 94 8.22 -1.66 13.81
CA LYS A 94 8.53 -0.82 12.64
C LYS A 94 10.00 -0.93 12.22
N VAL A 95 10.91 -1.04 13.19
CA VAL A 95 12.36 -1.19 12.93
C VAL A 95 12.65 -2.50 12.19
N VAL A 96 12.05 -3.62 12.61
CA VAL A 96 12.21 -4.91 11.92
C VAL A 96 11.63 -4.86 10.52
N ILE A 97 10.44 -4.25 10.35
CA ILE A 97 9.84 -4.05 9.02
C ILE A 97 10.75 -3.26 8.09
N GLN A 98 11.39 -2.20 8.59
CA GLN A 98 12.24 -1.33 7.76
C GLN A 98 13.62 -1.92 7.47
N GLN A 99 14.22 -2.62 8.43
CA GLN A 99 15.62 -3.05 8.34
C GLN A 99 15.81 -4.51 7.93
N LYS A 100 14.82 -5.38 8.18
CA LYS A 100 14.97 -6.85 8.05
C LYS A 100 14.03 -7.45 7.02
N LEU A 101 12.79 -6.98 6.95
CA LEU A 101 11.81 -7.45 5.97
C LEU A 101 12.04 -6.80 4.60
N LYS A 102 11.91 -7.60 3.55
CA LYS A 102 11.91 -7.19 2.14
C LYS A 102 10.69 -7.72 1.43
N HIS A 103 10.30 -7.12 0.32
CA HIS A 103 9.21 -7.62 -0.54
C HIS A 103 9.41 -9.10 -0.92
N SER A 104 10.66 -9.48 -1.21
CA SER A 104 11.02 -10.86 -1.56
C SER A 104 10.71 -11.89 -0.46
N ASN A 105 10.73 -11.50 0.83
CA ASN A 105 10.33 -12.40 1.91
C ASN A 105 8.83 -12.75 1.82
N TYR A 106 8.00 -11.78 1.44
CA TYR A 106 6.56 -12.01 1.25
C TYR A 106 6.32 -12.94 0.06
N LEU A 107 7.03 -12.74 -1.06
CA LEU A 107 6.94 -13.60 -2.23
C LEU A 107 7.41 -15.03 -1.96
N GLN A 108 8.52 -15.21 -1.24
CA GLN A 108 9.00 -16.54 -0.84
C GLN A 108 8.01 -17.23 0.09
N CYS A 109 7.39 -16.49 1.01
CA CYS A 109 6.35 -17.06 1.86
C CYS A 109 5.13 -17.51 1.03
N LEU A 110 4.70 -16.70 0.05
CA LEU A 110 3.55 -17.01 -0.79
C LEU A 110 3.80 -18.17 -1.76
N LYS A 111 4.98 -18.21 -2.40
CA LYS A 111 5.31 -19.18 -3.46
C LYS A 111 5.93 -20.48 -2.93
N GLU A 112 6.74 -20.38 -1.87
CA GLU A 112 7.55 -21.50 -1.37
C GLU A 112 7.14 -21.95 0.04
N ASN A 113 6.12 -21.32 0.64
CA ASN A 113 5.74 -21.54 2.06
C ASN A 113 6.91 -21.34 3.03
N LYS A 114 7.88 -20.51 2.67
CA LYS A 114 9.07 -20.26 3.47
C LYS A 114 8.79 -19.22 4.55
N SER A 115 8.89 -19.61 5.82
CA SER A 115 8.72 -18.70 6.95
C SER A 115 9.99 -17.90 7.24
N THR A 116 9.87 -16.59 7.45
CA THR A 116 10.95 -15.74 7.99
C THR A 116 10.70 -15.47 9.47
N LYS A 117 11.74 -15.54 10.30
CA LYS A 117 11.69 -15.24 11.74
C LYS A 117 12.74 -14.19 12.06
N GLU A 118 12.36 -13.16 12.79
CA GLU A 118 13.24 -12.04 13.16
C GLU A 118 13.09 -11.72 14.65
N ASN A 119 14.18 -11.29 15.27
CA ASN A 119 14.17 -10.83 16.66
C ASN A 119 13.64 -9.39 16.73
N MET A 120 12.72 -9.14 17.67
CA MET A 120 12.22 -7.80 17.95
C MET A 120 12.55 -7.41 19.40
N ILE A 121 13.11 -6.22 19.57
CA ILE A 121 13.30 -5.61 20.89
C ILE A 121 12.03 -4.80 21.18
N LEU A 122 11.35 -5.15 22.26
CA LEU A 122 10.10 -4.51 22.68
C LEU A 122 10.19 -4.18 24.17
N ILE A 123 9.69 -3.01 24.55
CA ILE A 123 9.33 -2.73 25.94
C ILE A 123 7.88 -3.19 26.10
N LYS A 124 7.65 -4.18 26.96
CA LYS A 124 6.31 -4.69 27.27
C LYS A 124 6.06 -4.62 28.77
N SER A 125 4.85 -4.24 29.16
CA SER A 125 4.33 -4.46 30.51
C SER A 125 3.68 -5.83 30.54
N GLU A 126 4.00 -6.61 31.57
CA GLU A 126 3.39 -7.91 31.83
C GLU A 126 2.70 -7.84 33.21
N ASN A 127 1.58 -8.53 33.35
CA ASN A 127 0.74 -8.54 34.56
C ASN A 127 0.17 -7.15 34.94
N HIS A 128 -0.56 -6.53 34.01
CA HIS A 128 -1.34 -5.34 34.31
C HIS A 128 -2.65 -5.73 35.01
N ASP A 129 -2.63 -5.78 36.35
CA ASP A 129 -3.87 -5.85 37.13
C ASP A 129 -4.57 -4.49 37.11
N ILE A 130 -5.89 -4.50 36.86
CA ILE A 130 -6.77 -3.32 36.85
C ILE A 130 -7.48 -3.22 38.19
#